data_AF-A0A9E1RGX2-F1
#
_entry.id   AF-A0A9E1RGX2-F1
#
_cell.length_a   1.000
_cell.length_b   1.000
_cell.length_c   1.000
_cell.angle_alpha   90.00
_cell.angle_beta   90.00
_cell.angle_gamma   90.00
#
_symmetry.space_group_name_H-M   'P 1'
#
loop_
_entity.id
_entity.type
_entity.pdbx_description
1 polymer ?
#
loop_
_entity_poly.entity_id
_entity_poly.type
_entity_poly.pdbx_seq_one_letter_code
_entity_poly.pdbx_strand_id
1 'polypeptide(L)'
;KNLSPKKRRWGLILGTGVAIALRIFFAGIVTQILDAPYVRTVGGILLLWIAIKLLLPEKESDINSGNQANTLWKAIITIAIADAAMSLDNVIAVAAVAHGSISLIAFGVLFSIPLLIIGSSFLLKVFDKYPILIWFGGALLGWISGHLLLTDPATEKMFTTLFGDSTMMINIETIGSLLIAIFVVLISKMIIRYKR
;
A
#
# COMPACT_ATOMS: atom_id res chain seq x y z
N LYS A 1 16.24 -25.58 3.59
CA LYS A 1 15.46 -26.76 4.04
C LYS A 1 16.10 -27.54 5.21
N ASN A 2 17.33 -27.21 5.69
CA ASN A 2 18.01 -27.93 6.79
C ASN A 2 18.39 -27.02 7.99
N LEU A 3 17.42 -26.50 8.74
CA LEU A 3 17.68 -25.82 10.03
C LEU A 3 16.86 -26.51 11.12
N SER A 4 17.50 -26.92 12.21
CA SER A 4 16.84 -27.53 13.37
C SER A 4 15.60 -26.71 13.78
N PRO A 5 14.47 -27.34 14.18
CA PRO A 5 13.21 -26.64 14.46
C PRO A 5 13.34 -25.48 15.48
N LYS A 6 14.31 -25.54 16.41
CA LYS A 6 14.67 -24.43 17.31
C LYS A 6 15.34 -23.25 16.59
N LYS A 7 16.32 -23.49 15.70
CA LYS A 7 17.00 -22.43 14.92
C LYS A 7 16.05 -21.72 13.96
N ARG A 8 15.05 -22.43 13.41
CA ARG A 8 14.01 -21.84 12.55
C ARG A 8 13.09 -20.87 13.32
N ARG A 9 12.73 -21.17 14.57
CA ARG A 9 11.95 -20.26 15.42
C ARG A 9 12.73 -19.00 15.78
N TRP A 10 14.00 -19.14 16.15
CA TRP A 10 14.87 -17.98 16.43
C TRP A 10 15.13 -17.14 15.18
N GLY A 11 15.32 -17.77 14.01
CA GLY A 11 15.43 -17.06 12.74
C GLY A 11 14.16 -16.29 12.36
N LEU A 12 12.97 -16.86 12.65
CA LEU A 12 11.70 -16.15 12.47
C LEU A 12 11.59 -14.95 13.42
N ILE A 13 11.88 -15.13 14.71
CA ILE A 13 11.77 -14.06 15.72
C ILE A 13 12.74 -12.91 15.41
N LEU A 14 14.01 -13.23 15.14
CA LEU A 14 15.01 -12.23 14.79
C LEU A 14 14.70 -11.57 13.44
N GLY A 15 14.28 -12.35 12.45
CA GLY A 15 13.88 -11.82 11.13
C GLY A 15 12.67 -10.88 11.23
N THR A 16 11.64 -11.27 11.99
CA THR A 16 10.46 -10.42 12.24
C THR A 16 10.83 -9.17 13.04
N GLY A 17 11.67 -9.29 14.07
CA GLY A 17 12.15 -8.13 14.84
C GLY A 17 12.92 -7.12 13.99
N VAL A 18 13.84 -7.60 13.15
CA VAL A 18 14.59 -6.75 12.21
C VAL A 18 13.67 -6.13 11.16
N ALA A 19 12.72 -6.89 10.62
CA ALA A 19 11.74 -6.38 9.66
C ALA A 19 10.86 -5.26 10.27
N ILE A 20 10.43 -5.40 11.52
CA ILE A 20 9.69 -4.36 12.24
C ILE A 20 10.55 -3.10 12.40
N ALA A 21 11.79 -3.25 12.86
CA ALA A 21 12.69 -2.12 13.08
C ALA A 21 12.95 -1.36 11.77
N LEU A 22 13.21 -2.08 10.67
CA LEU A 22 13.38 -1.49 9.35
C LEU A 22 12.12 -0.78 8.87
N ARG A 23 10.93 -1.36 9.09
CA ARG A 23 9.66 -0.71 8.71
C ARG A 23 9.44 0.59 9.47
N ILE A 24 9.63 0.60 10.79
CA ILE A 24 9.50 1.83 11.61
C ILE A 24 10.50 2.88 11.14
N PHE A 25 11.75 2.48 10.89
CA PHE A 25 12.81 3.36 10.43
C PHE A 25 12.50 3.97 9.04
N PHE A 26 12.16 3.15 8.05
CA PHE A 26 11.82 3.62 6.71
C PHE A 26 10.54 4.43 6.70
N ALA A 27 9.52 4.05 7.47
CA ALA A 27 8.30 4.84 7.62
C ALA A 27 8.67 6.25 8.12
N GLY A 28 9.43 6.37 9.20
CA GLY A 28 9.84 7.68 9.75
C GLY A 28 10.64 8.56 8.78
N ILE A 29 11.43 7.97 7.87
CA ILE A 29 12.11 8.74 6.81
C ILE A 29 11.11 9.15 5.73
N VAL A 30 10.32 8.19 5.24
CA VAL A 30 9.38 8.45 4.13
C VAL A 30 8.31 9.44 4.54
N THR A 31 7.85 9.47 5.80
CA THR A 31 6.90 10.48 6.27
C THR A 31 7.41 11.89 6.10
N GLN A 32 8.69 12.12 6.43
CA GLN A 32 9.29 13.44 6.27
C GLN A 32 9.40 13.83 4.80
N ILE A 33 9.57 12.84 3.91
CA ILE A 33 9.62 13.04 2.46
C ILE A 33 8.20 13.19 1.89
N LEU A 34 7.18 12.54 2.46
CA LEU A 34 5.81 12.52 1.95
C LEU A 34 5.09 13.87 2.10
N ASP A 35 5.58 14.73 2.99
CA ASP A 35 5.09 16.11 3.13
C ASP A 35 5.71 17.05 2.06
N ALA A 36 6.70 16.58 1.30
CA ALA A 36 7.18 17.29 0.14
C ALA A 36 6.15 17.21 -1.00
N PRO A 37 6.00 18.29 -1.80
CA PRO A 37 5.04 18.31 -2.90
C PRO A 37 5.34 17.21 -3.91
N TYR A 38 4.28 16.66 -4.52
CA TYR A 38 4.28 15.58 -5.52
C TYR A 38 4.61 14.17 -5.02
N VAL A 39 5.09 14.00 -3.78
CA VAL A 39 5.48 12.66 -3.30
C VAL A 39 4.25 11.79 -3.09
N ARG A 40 3.17 12.32 -2.52
CA ARG A 40 1.89 11.59 -2.38
C ARG A 40 1.28 11.33 -3.74
N THR A 41 1.42 12.28 -4.68
CA THR A 41 0.96 12.10 -6.06
C THR A 41 1.67 10.92 -6.74
N VAL A 42 2.99 10.83 -6.66
CA VAL A 42 3.76 9.71 -7.23
C VAL A 42 3.39 8.38 -6.56
N GLY A 43 3.26 8.37 -5.23
CA GLY A 43 2.79 7.20 -4.48
C GLY A 43 1.39 6.77 -4.89
N GLY A 44 0.48 7.72 -5.09
CA GLY A 44 -0.89 7.51 -5.56
C GLY A 44 -0.94 6.91 -6.96
N ILE A 45 -0.14 7.42 -7.91
CA ILE A 45 -0.03 6.85 -9.27
C ILE A 45 0.48 5.41 -9.22
N LEU A 46 1.51 5.16 -8.41
CA LEU A 46 2.10 3.83 -8.25
C LEU A 46 1.06 2.85 -7.67
N LEU A 47 0.33 3.29 -6.64
CA LEU A 47 -0.71 2.49 -6.01
C LEU A 47 -1.87 2.21 -6.97
N LEU A 48 -2.23 3.17 -7.82
CA LEU A 48 -3.23 2.99 -8.87
C LEU A 48 -2.82 1.86 -9.83
N TRP A 49 -1.56 1.87 -10.25
CA TRP A 49 -1.01 0.83 -11.11
C TRP A 49 -1.04 -0.55 -10.45
N ILE A 50 -0.69 -0.64 -9.15
CA ILE A 50 -0.80 -1.88 -8.37
C ILE A 50 -2.25 -2.34 -8.28
N ALA A 51 -3.20 -1.43 -8.03
CA ALA A 51 -4.63 -1.73 -7.92
C ALA A 51 -5.18 -2.35 -9.21
N ILE A 52 -4.82 -1.78 -10.37
CA ILE A 52 -5.20 -2.33 -11.68
C ILE A 52 -4.52 -3.69 -11.90
N LYS A 53 -3.21 -3.77 -11.66
CA LYS A 53 -2.44 -5.01 -11.88
C LYS A 53 -2.93 -6.18 -11.02
N LEU A 54 -3.37 -5.91 -9.79
CA LEU A 54 -3.94 -6.91 -8.88
C LEU A 54 -5.20 -7.58 -9.44
N LEU A 55 -6.01 -6.84 -10.21
CA LEU A 55 -7.26 -7.36 -10.78
C LEU A 55 -7.05 -8.08 -12.11
N LEU A 56 -5.91 -7.87 -12.77
CA LEU A 56 -5.61 -8.51 -14.03
C LEU A 56 -5.09 -9.93 -13.80
N PRO A 57 -5.55 -10.93 -14.58
CA PRO A 57 -4.98 -12.26 -14.51
C PRO A 57 -3.50 -12.20 -14.89
N GLU A 58 -2.65 -12.79 -14.05
CA GLU A 58 -1.22 -12.93 -14.35
C GLU A 58 -1.07 -13.73 -15.65
N LYS A 59 -0.52 -13.09 -16.69
CA LYS A 59 0.12 -13.84 -17.76
C LYS A 59 1.52 -14.18 -17.24
N GLU A 60 1.92 -15.44 -17.35
CA GLU A 60 3.32 -15.84 -17.21
C GLU A 60 4.15 -15.01 -18.19
N SER A 61 4.69 -13.89 -17.73
CA SER A 61 5.59 -13.06 -18.52
C SER A 61 7.00 -13.54 -18.23
N ASP A 62 7.60 -14.19 -19.23
CA ASP A 62 9.03 -14.45 -19.34
C ASP A 62 9.85 -13.25 -18.84
N ILE A 63 10.42 -13.38 -17.64
CA ILE A 63 11.43 -12.47 -17.13
C ILE A 63 12.76 -12.86 -17.77
N ASN A 64 12.87 -12.66 -19.08
CA ASN A 64 14.10 -12.77 -19.83
C ASN A 64 14.25 -11.55 -20.74
N SER A 65 14.77 -10.45 -20.20
CA SER A 65 15.57 -9.47 -20.94
C SER A 65 16.15 -8.39 -20.02
N GLY A 66 17.48 -8.40 -19.88
CA GLY A 66 18.35 -7.22 -19.68
C GLY A 66 18.27 -6.46 -18.35
N ASN A 67 19.37 -6.49 -17.58
CA ASN A 67 19.68 -5.68 -16.39
C ASN A 67 18.87 -5.97 -15.11
N GLN A 68 19.03 -7.19 -14.61
CA GLN A 68 18.47 -7.69 -13.35
C GLN A 68 18.76 -6.80 -12.12
N ALA A 69 19.93 -6.13 -12.06
CA ALA A 69 20.26 -5.21 -10.96
C ALA A 69 19.42 -3.93 -10.96
N ASN A 70 19.15 -3.33 -12.12
CA ASN A 70 18.26 -2.16 -12.23
C ASN A 70 16.79 -2.52 -11.99
N THR A 71 16.38 -3.72 -12.41
CA THR A 71 15.01 -4.21 -12.17
C THR A 71 14.78 -4.54 -10.70
N LEU A 72 15.76 -5.16 -10.03
CA LEU A 72 15.72 -5.39 -8.58
C LEU A 72 15.73 -4.08 -7.81
N TRP A 73 16.61 -3.12 -8.15
CA TRP A 73 16.62 -1.81 -7.50
C TRP A 73 15.30 -1.06 -7.67
N LYS A 74 14.74 -1.02 -8.88
CA LYS A 74 13.42 -0.42 -9.14
C LYS A 74 12.31 -1.13 -8.38
N ALA A 75 12.32 -2.46 -8.32
CA ALA A 75 11.33 -3.24 -7.58
C ALA A 75 11.43 -2.99 -6.07
N ILE A 76 12.64 -2.94 -5.50
CA ILE A 76 12.87 -2.65 -4.09
C ILE A 76 12.39 -1.24 -3.75
N ILE A 77 12.73 -0.22 -4.56
CA ILE A 77 12.26 1.15 -4.36
C ILE A 77 10.73 1.22 -4.45
N THR A 78 10.14 0.53 -5.44
CA THR A 78 8.68 0.45 -5.62
C THR A 78 7.99 -0.18 -4.42
N ILE A 79 8.52 -1.31 -3.92
CA ILE A 79 8.00 -2.02 -2.74
C ILE A 79 8.18 -1.14 -1.49
N ALA A 80 9.32 -0.48 -1.33
CA ALA A 80 9.59 0.40 -0.19
C ALA A 80 8.67 1.62 -0.17
N ILE A 81 8.43 2.26 -1.32
CA ILE A 81 7.51 3.40 -1.44
C ILE A 81 6.07 2.95 -1.14
N ALA A 82 5.64 1.81 -1.70
CA ALA A 82 4.31 1.27 -1.44
C ALA A 82 4.12 0.86 0.03
N ASP A 83 5.12 0.18 0.62
CA ASP A 83 5.09 -0.22 2.03
C ASP A 83 5.15 1.01 2.94
N ALA A 84 5.87 2.06 2.57
CA ALA A 84 5.95 3.28 3.36
C ALA A 84 4.68 4.13 3.29
N ALA A 85 4.10 4.33 2.10
CA ALA A 85 2.81 5.00 1.95
C ALA A 85 1.69 4.26 2.70
N MET A 86 1.69 2.92 2.64
CA MET A 86 0.69 2.10 3.34
C MET A 86 0.99 1.94 4.85
N SER A 87 2.27 1.85 5.25
CA SER A 87 2.64 1.73 6.65
C SER A 87 2.50 3.03 7.41
N LEU A 88 2.51 4.18 6.72
CA LEU A 88 2.19 5.47 7.29
C LEU A 88 0.79 5.47 7.91
N ASP A 89 -0.22 5.09 7.13
CA ASP A 89 -1.61 5.04 7.62
C ASP A 89 -1.76 4.02 8.75
N ASN A 90 -1.05 2.89 8.67
CA ASN A 90 -1.07 1.87 9.72
C ASN A 90 -0.40 2.35 11.02
N VAL A 91 0.67 3.14 10.95
CA VAL A 91 1.34 3.69 12.14
C VAL A 91 0.58 4.90 12.69
N ILE A 92 0.04 5.78 11.83
CA ILE A 92 -0.80 6.91 12.24
C ILE A 92 -2.08 6.42 12.91
N ALA A 93 -2.74 5.39 12.36
CA ALA A 93 -3.92 4.79 12.98
C ALA A 93 -3.61 4.23 14.37
N VAL A 94 -2.49 3.52 14.50
CA VAL A 94 -2.04 3.01 15.81
C VAL A 94 -1.64 4.16 16.75
N ALA A 95 -1.00 5.22 16.25
CA ALA A 95 -0.59 6.39 17.04
C ALA A 95 -1.78 7.23 17.53
N ALA A 96 -2.81 7.38 16.69
CA ALA A 96 -4.07 8.04 17.04
C ALA A 96 -4.81 7.28 18.15
N VAL A 97 -4.84 5.95 18.07
CA VAL A 97 -5.44 5.08 19.11
C VAL A 97 -4.57 5.01 20.37
N ALA A 98 -3.24 5.12 20.23
CA ALA A 98 -2.30 5.08 21.34
C ALA A 98 -2.18 6.40 22.13
N HIS A 99 -2.91 7.44 21.74
CA HIS A 99 -2.91 8.75 22.41
C HIS A 99 -1.51 9.29 22.73
N GLY A 100 -0.55 9.11 21.81
CA GLY A 100 0.83 9.62 21.95
C GLY A 100 1.78 8.79 22.82
N SER A 101 1.34 7.65 23.36
CA SER A 101 2.22 6.77 24.15
C SER A 101 3.08 5.86 23.25
N ILE A 102 4.39 6.14 23.22
CA ILE A 102 5.34 5.45 22.33
C ILE A 102 5.38 3.93 22.58
N SER A 103 5.13 3.51 23.82
CA SER A 103 5.08 2.09 24.23
C SER A 103 3.90 1.35 23.62
N LEU A 104 2.72 1.98 23.54
CA LEU A 104 1.53 1.41 22.90
C LEU A 104 1.66 1.36 21.39
N ILE A 105 2.32 2.36 20.78
CA ILE A 105 2.62 2.34 19.33
C ILE A 105 3.55 1.17 19.00
N ALA A 106 4.65 1.04 19.74
CA ALA A 106 5.60 -0.06 19.55
C ALA A 106 4.92 -1.43 19.75
N PHE A 107 4.06 -1.56 20.76
CA PHE A 107 3.29 -2.77 21.00
C PHE A 107 2.32 -3.08 19.83
N GLY A 108 1.57 -2.08 19.35
CA GLY A 108 0.64 -2.23 18.24
C GLY A 108 1.35 -2.69 16.95
N VAL A 109 2.50 -2.08 16.63
CA VAL A 109 3.31 -2.46 15.46
C VAL A 109 3.89 -3.87 15.63
N LEU A 110 4.43 -4.18 16.82
CA LEU A 110 4.99 -5.49 17.14
C LEU A 110 3.96 -6.61 16.99
N PHE A 111 2.72 -6.38 17.44
CA PHE A 111 1.64 -7.37 17.36
C PHE A 111 1.04 -7.49 15.95
N SER A 112 1.07 -6.41 15.17
CA SER A 112 0.51 -6.37 13.81
C SER A 112 1.26 -7.28 12.84
N ILE A 113 2.59 -7.39 12.91
CA ILE A 113 3.36 -8.18 11.94
C ILE A 113 3.09 -9.68 12.05
N PRO A 114 3.13 -10.33 13.24
CA PRO A 114 2.72 -11.72 13.40
C PRO A 114 1.29 -11.96 12.93
N LEU A 115 0.39 -11.04 13.24
CA LEU A 115 -1.01 -11.12 12.84
C LEU A 115 -1.19 -11.04 11.32
N LEU A 116 -0.42 -10.19 10.64
CA LEU A 116 -0.37 -10.14 9.17
C LEU A 116 0.19 -11.43 8.55
N ILE A 117 1.24 -12.02 9.12
CA ILE A 117 1.83 -13.27 8.59
C ILE A 117 0.85 -14.44 8.73
N ILE A 118 0.19 -14.57 9.89
CA ILE A 118 -0.80 -15.63 10.12
C ILE A 118 -2.08 -15.33 9.32
N GLY A 119 -2.52 -14.07 9.34
CA GLY A 119 -3.73 -13.60 8.69
C GLY A 119 -3.67 -13.66 7.17
N SER A 120 -2.52 -13.36 6.54
CA SER A 120 -2.33 -13.50 5.09
C SER A 120 -2.51 -14.94 4.62
N SER A 121 -2.00 -15.92 5.37
CA SER A 121 -2.19 -17.35 5.06
C SER A 121 -3.67 -17.76 5.12
N PHE A 122 -4.43 -17.16 6.04
CA PHE A 122 -5.89 -17.33 6.11
C PHE A 122 -6.59 -16.62 4.94
N LEU A 123 -6.24 -15.35 4.68
CA LEU A 123 -6.79 -14.54 3.60
C LEU A 123 -6.60 -15.19 2.24
N LEU A 124 -5.44 -15.80 1.96
CA LEU A 124 -5.21 -16.54 0.71
C LEU A 124 -6.25 -17.65 0.50
N LYS A 125 -6.52 -18.46 1.54
CA LYS A 125 -7.57 -19.50 1.46
C LYS A 125 -8.96 -18.90 1.24
N VAL A 126 -9.23 -17.74 1.82
CA VAL A 126 -10.49 -17.03 1.63
C VAL A 126 -10.60 -16.48 0.21
N PHE A 127 -9.53 -15.93 -0.36
CA PHE A 127 -9.49 -15.45 -1.74
C PHE A 127 -9.64 -16.58 -2.76
N ASP A 128 -9.05 -17.75 -2.51
CA ASP A 128 -9.25 -18.95 -3.34
C ASP A 128 -10.72 -19.38 -3.34
N LYS A 129 -11.38 -19.31 -2.17
CA LYS A 129 -12.79 -19.69 -2.02
C LYS A 129 -13.76 -18.61 -2.52
N TYR A 130 -13.42 -17.33 -2.35
CA TYR A 130 -14.23 -16.18 -2.70
C TYR A 130 -13.43 -15.16 -3.52
N PRO A 131 -13.18 -15.44 -4.82
CA PRO A 131 -12.38 -14.57 -5.69
C PRO A 131 -12.96 -13.16 -5.87
N ILE A 132 -14.26 -12.96 -5.58
CA ILE A 132 -14.90 -11.64 -5.59
C ILE A 132 -14.23 -10.67 -4.61
N LEU A 133 -13.61 -11.16 -3.53
CA LEU A 133 -12.89 -10.31 -2.58
C LEU A 133 -11.65 -9.63 -3.17
N ILE A 134 -11.06 -10.22 -4.22
CA ILE A 134 -9.94 -9.59 -4.94
C ILE A 134 -10.40 -8.31 -5.62
N TRP A 135 -11.63 -8.29 -6.16
CA TRP A 135 -12.24 -7.09 -6.75
C TRP A 135 -12.46 -5.98 -5.72
N PHE A 136 -12.92 -6.34 -4.52
CA PHE A 136 -13.04 -5.39 -3.41
C PHE A 136 -11.66 -4.87 -2.98
N GLY A 137 -10.64 -5.73 -2.93
CA GLY A 137 -9.27 -5.32 -2.64
C GLY A 137 -8.71 -4.32 -3.66
N GLY A 138 -8.92 -4.57 -4.96
CA GLY A 138 -8.52 -3.64 -6.02
C GLY A 138 -9.29 -2.31 -5.97
N ALA A 139 -10.60 -2.34 -5.67
CA ALA A 139 -11.40 -1.14 -5.48
C ALA A 139 -10.90 -0.30 -4.28
N LEU A 140 -10.60 -0.96 -3.16
CA LEU A 140 -10.06 -0.31 -1.96
C LEU A 140 -8.69 0.31 -2.22
N LEU A 141 -7.79 -0.38 -2.93
CA LEU A 141 -6.51 0.19 -3.35
C LEU A 141 -6.69 1.38 -4.29
N GLY A 142 -7.67 1.33 -5.19
CA GLY A 142 -8.05 2.46 -6.05
C GLY A 142 -8.56 3.66 -5.23
N TRP A 143 -9.35 3.43 -4.19
CA TRP A 143 -9.79 4.48 -3.27
C TRP A 143 -8.60 5.15 -2.58
N ILE A 144 -7.72 4.36 -1.97
CA ILE A 144 -6.54 4.88 -1.25
C ILE A 144 -5.62 5.64 -2.22
N SER A 145 -5.45 5.13 -3.44
CA SER A 145 -4.71 5.81 -4.49
C SER A 145 -5.32 7.18 -4.81
N GLY A 146 -6.64 7.25 -4.98
CA GLY A 146 -7.33 8.51 -5.22
C GLY A 146 -7.17 9.48 -4.06
N HIS A 147 -7.23 9.00 -2.82
CA HIS A 147 -7.01 9.80 -1.64
C HIS A 147 -5.59 10.39 -1.62
N LEU A 148 -4.56 9.57 -1.88
CA LEU A 148 -3.17 10.04 -1.97
C LEU A 148 -2.93 11.06 -3.08
N LEU A 149 -3.62 10.94 -4.23
CA LEU A 149 -3.52 11.90 -5.34
C LEU A 149 -4.15 13.25 -4.99
N LEU A 150 -5.27 13.23 -4.27
CA LEU A 150 -6.08 14.41 -3.99
C LEU A 150 -5.62 15.17 -2.73
N THR A 151 -4.93 14.50 -1.80
CA THR A 151 -4.37 15.07 -0.56
C THR A 151 -2.89 15.42 -0.66
N ASP A 152 -2.32 15.45 -1.87
CA ASP A 152 -0.96 15.95 -2.07
C ASP A 152 -0.91 17.48 -1.88
N PRO A 153 0.08 18.04 -1.15
CA PRO A 153 0.18 19.49 -0.94
C PRO A 153 0.21 20.32 -2.22
N ALA A 154 0.69 19.78 -3.35
CA ALA A 154 0.65 20.44 -4.64
C ALA A 154 -0.78 20.46 -5.23
N THR A 155 -1.50 19.34 -5.08
CA THR A 155 -2.88 19.18 -5.54
C THR A 155 -3.83 20.04 -4.70
N GLU A 156 -3.68 20.05 -3.38
CA GLU A 156 -4.44 20.91 -2.46
C GLU A 156 -4.28 22.40 -2.80
N LYS A 157 -3.05 22.86 -3.10
CA LYS A 157 -2.81 24.24 -3.55
C LYS A 157 -3.52 24.57 -4.87
N MET A 158 -3.54 23.63 -5.81
CA MET A 158 -4.25 23.81 -7.08
C MET A 158 -5.77 23.87 -6.86
N PHE A 159 -6.34 22.97 -6.05
CA PHE A 159 -7.77 22.95 -5.76
C PHE A 159 -8.22 24.15 -4.92
N THR A 160 -7.45 24.58 -3.92
CA THR A 160 -7.78 25.78 -3.12
C THR A 160 -7.81 27.03 -3.99
N THR A 161 -6.86 27.15 -4.93
CA THR A 161 -6.81 28.27 -5.88
C THR A 161 -7.99 28.27 -6.85
N LEU A 162 -8.47 27.10 -7.27
CA LEU A 162 -9.55 26.96 -8.26
C LEU A 162 -10.95 27.00 -7.64
N PHE A 163 -11.13 26.50 -6.42
CA PHE A 163 -12.46 26.24 -5.84
C PHE A 163 -12.75 26.97 -4.52
N GLY A 164 -11.76 27.64 -3.91
CA GLY A 164 -11.93 28.67 -2.87
C GLY A 164 -12.57 28.28 -1.52
N ASP A 165 -13.20 27.11 -1.41
CA ASP A 165 -14.04 26.73 -0.27
C ASP A 165 -13.59 25.39 0.37
N SER A 166 -13.32 25.41 1.67
CA SER A 166 -12.72 24.28 2.42
C SER A 166 -13.64 23.08 2.57
N THR A 167 -14.96 23.30 2.61
CA THR A 167 -15.98 22.24 2.70
C THR A 167 -16.16 21.48 1.38
N MET A 168 -15.93 22.15 0.25
CA MET A 168 -15.91 21.52 -1.06
C MET A 168 -14.72 20.55 -1.20
N MET A 169 -13.60 20.79 -0.53
CA MET A 169 -12.40 19.96 -0.65
C MET A 169 -12.61 18.55 -0.10
N ILE A 170 -13.18 18.41 1.11
CA ILE A 170 -13.49 17.10 1.71
C ILE A 170 -14.44 16.29 0.81
N ASN A 171 -15.42 16.95 0.20
CA ASN A 171 -16.34 16.32 -0.74
C ASN A 171 -15.64 15.91 -2.03
N ILE A 172 -14.75 16.74 -2.57
CA ILE A 172 -13.96 16.44 -3.77
C ILE A 172 -13.02 15.27 -3.54
N GLU A 173 -12.33 15.20 -2.40
CA GLU A 173 -11.45 14.09 -2.05
C GLU A 173 -12.22 12.77 -1.99
N THR A 174 -13.34 12.77 -1.27
CA THR A 174 -14.16 11.58 -1.05
C THR A 174 -14.80 11.09 -2.37
N ILE A 175 -15.39 12.01 -3.14
CA ILE A 175 -16.02 11.69 -4.42
C ILE A 175 -14.96 11.29 -5.45
N GLY A 176 -13.84 12.00 -5.52
CA GLY A 176 -12.74 11.71 -6.43
C GLY A 176 -12.10 10.34 -6.13
N SER A 177 -11.91 9.99 -4.86
CA SER A 177 -11.44 8.67 -4.44
C SER A 177 -12.42 7.56 -4.82
N LEU A 178 -13.74 7.80 -4.67
CA LEU A 178 -14.78 6.88 -5.12
C LEU A 178 -14.70 6.63 -6.63
N LEU A 179 -14.58 7.72 -7.41
CA LEU A 179 -14.50 7.65 -8.86
C LEU A 179 -13.27 6.86 -9.31
N ILE A 180 -12.12 7.05 -8.64
CA ILE A 180 -10.90 6.30 -8.95
C ILE A 180 -11.06 4.82 -8.59
N ALA A 181 -11.68 4.49 -7.46
CA ALA A 181 -12.01 3.10 -7.10
C ALA A 181 -12.89 2.42 -8.16
N ILE A 182 -13.94 3.12 -8.61
CA ILE A 182 -14.83 2.64 -9.68
C ILE A 182 -14.05 2.50 -10.99
N PHE A 183 -13.21 3.48 -11.33
CA PHE A 183 -12.38 3.46 -12.53
C PHE A 183 -11.46 2.23 -12.55
N VAL A 184 -10.78 1.90 -11.45
CA VAL A 184 -9.94 0.70 -11.34
C VAL A 184 -10.73 -0.57 -11.63
N VAL A 185 -11.93 -0.70 -11.08
CA VAL A 185 -12.79 -1.87 -11.33
C VAL A 185 -13.24 -1.94 -12.78
N LEU A 186 -13.71 -0.82 -13.35
CA LEU A 186 -14.20 -0.76 -14.73
C LEU A 186 -13.10 -1.03 -15.74
N ILE A 187 -11.93 -0.40 -15.58
CA ILE A 187 -10.82 -0.55 -16.52
C ILE A 187 -10.25 -1.96 -16.48
N SER A 188 -10.10 -2.55 -15.29
CA SER A 188 -9.66 -3.94 -15.16
C SER A 188 -10.65 -4.91 -15.80
N LYS A 189 -11.96 -4.70 -15.59
CA LYS A 189 -13.01 -5.50 -16.25
C LYS A 189 -12.97 -5.36 -17.77
N MET A 190 -12.74 -4.15 -18.29
CA MET A 190 -12.63 -3.89 -19.73
C MET A 190 -11.40 -4.59 -20.34
N ILE A 191 -10.24 -4.47 -19.70
CA ILE A 191 -8.98 -5.11 -20.15
C ILE A 191 -9.12 -6.63 -20.17
N ILE A 192 -9.74 -7.23 -19.13
CA ILE A 192 -9.98 -8.68 -19.07
C ILE A 192 -10.90 -9.12 -20.22
N ARG A 193 -11.95 -8.34 -20.51
CA ARG A 193 -12.90 -8.65 -21.58
C ARG A 193 -12.27 -8.56 -22.96
N TYR A 194 -11.33 -7.64 -23.18
CA TYR A 194 -10.63 -7.49 -24.45
C TYR A 194 -9.54 -8.55 -24.68
N LYS A 195 -8.99 -9.13 -23.60
CA LYS A 195 -7.97 -10.20 -23.65
C LYS A 195 -8.56 -11.62 -23.73
N ARG A 196 -9.88 -11.76 -23.63
CA ARG A 196 -10.62 -13.01 -23.88
C ARG A 196 -11.09 -13.06 -25.32
#